data_AF-A0A4Q7VWQ5-F1
#
_entry.id   AF-A0A4Q7VWQ5-F1
#
_cell.length_a   1.000
_cell.length_b   1.000
_cell.length_c   1.000
_cell.angle_alpha   90.00
_cell.angle_beta   90.00
_cell.angle_gamma   90.00
#
_symmetry.space_group_name_H-M   'P 1'
#
loop_
_entity.id
_entity.type
_entity.pdbx_description
1 polymer ?
#
loop_
_entity_poly.entity_id
_entity_poly.type
_entity_poly.pdbx_seq_one_letter_code
_entity_poly.pdbx_strand_id
1 'polypeptide(L)'
;MHKEALTPEVLTLMVQRRLCWVPALKAAIEQDAGFAIRVGPLRAHERDHQGRNWNIESFATGFVHWPQCYDEFRLIVDRLRGDYDVSDTATA
;
A
#
# COMPACT_ATOMS: atom_id res chain seq x y z
N MET A 1 -1.50 22.46 -1.09
CA MET A 1 -1.12 21.44 -2.09
C MET A 1 -2.38 20.61 -2.34
N HIS A 2 -2.90 20.58 -3.57
CA HIS A 2 -4.05 19.74 -3.89
C HIS A 2 -3.57 18.29 -4.02
N LYS A 3 -4.13 17.37 -3.23
CA LYS A 3 -3.92 15.93 -3.40
C LYS A 3 -4.77 15.44 -4.56
N GLU A 4 -4.20 14.55 -5.37
CA GLU A 4 -4.95 13.88 -6.43
C GLU A 4 -5.85 12.81 -5.79
N ALA A 5 -7.12 12.78 -6.23
CA ALA A 5 -8.10 11.82 -5.73
C ALA A 5 -8.10 10.56 -6.62
N LEU A 6 -7.85 9.41 -6.00
CA LEU A 6 -7.76 8.11 -6.67
C LEU A 6 -8.73 7.10 -6.07
N THR A 7 -9.11 6.10 -6.85
CA THR A 7 -9.95 5.00 -6.36
C THR A 7 -9.17 4.09 -5.41
N PRO A 8 -9.85 3.36 -4.50
CA PRO A 8 -9.21 2.41 -3.60
C PRO A 8 -8.33 1.38 -4.32
N GLU A 9 -8.76 0.91 -5.50
CA GLU A 9 -8.05 -0.10 -6.30
C GLU A 9 -6.73 0.45 -6.82
N VAL A 10 -6.72 1.69 -7.32
CA VAL A 10 -5.51 2.34 -7.82
C VAL A 10 -4.51 2.53 -6.68
N LEU A 11 -4.95 3.03 -5.53
CA LEU A 11 -4.08 3.22 -4.36
C LEU A 11 -3.50 1.89 -3.86
N THR A 12 -4.31 0.84 -3.81
CA THR A 12 -3.88 -0.50 -3.42
C THR A 12 -2.85 -1.07 -4.41
N LEU A 13 -3.10 -0.93 -5.71
CA LEU A 13 -2.17 -1.36 -6.76
C LEU A 13 -0.84 -0.59 -6.70
N MET A 14 -0.89 0.71 -6.39
CA MET A 14 0.29 1.54 -6.22
C MET A 14 1.15 1.11 -5.03
N VAL A 15 0.54 0.71 -3.92
CA VAL A 15 1.25 0.12 -2.76
C VAL A 15 1.88 -1.20 -3.16
N GLN A 16 1.10 -2.11 -3.77
CA GLN A 16 1.59 -3.42 -4.20
C GLN A 16 2.75 -3.33 -5.18
N ARG A 17 2.65 -2.48 -6.21
CA ARG A 17 3.73 -2.28 -7.19
C ARG A 17 5.00 -1.77 -6.52
N ARG A 18 4.91 -0.82 -5.59
CA ARG A 18 6.10 -0.32 -4.88
C ARG A 18 6.73 -1.37 -3.98
N LEU A 19 5.93 -2.21 -3.32
CA LEU A 19 6.43 -3.33 -2.53
C LEU A 19 7.23 -4.33 -3.37
N CYS A 20 6.81 -4.62 -4.62
CA CYS A 20 7.56 -5.49 -5.52
C CYS A 20 8.96 -4.97 -5.87
N TRP A 21 9.23 -3.67 -5.64
CA TRP A 21 10.54 -3.06 -5.87
C TRP A 21 11.37 -2.90 -4.59
N VAL A 22 10.85 -3.26 -3.42
CA VAL A 22 11.62 -3.32 -2.17
C VAL A 22 12.68 -4.42 -2.32
N PRO A 23 13.99 -4.15 -2.11
CA PRO A 23 15.06 -5.11 -2.43
C PRO A 23 14.86 -6.50 -1.83
N ALA A 24 14.48 -6.57 -0.55
CA ALA A 24 14.26 -7.85 0.13
C ALA A 24 13.06 -8.64 -0.45
N LEU A 25 11.96 -7.96 -0.78
CA LEU A 25 10.79 -8.59 -1.40
C LEU A 25 11.06 -8.98 -2.85
N LYS A 26 11.76 -8.13 -3.60
CA LYS A 26 12.18 -8.41 -4.97
C LYS A 26 13.06 -9.67 -5.02
N ALA A 27 14.05 -9.76 -4.15
CA ALA A 27 14.92 -10.94 -4.07
C ALA A 27 14.11 -12.20 -3.74
N ALA A 28 13.12 -12.12 -2.84
CA ALA A 28 12.25 -13.25 -2.52
C ALA A 28 11.36 -13.67 -3.70
N ILE A 29 10.78 -12.71 -4.43
CA ILE A 29 10.01 -12.95 -5.67
C ILE A 29 10.89 -13.64 -6.73
N GLU A 30 12.14 -13.22 -6.88
CA GLU A 30 13.08 -13.78 -7.85
C GLU A 30 13.55 -15.20 -7.46
N GLN A 31 13.58 -15.51 -6.16
CA GLN A 31 14.00 -16.82 -5.64
C GLN A 31 12.90 -17.87 -5.62
N ASP A 32 11.63 -17.46 -5.47
CA ASP A 32 10.49 -18.36 -5.36
C ASP A 32 9.31 -17.86 -6.22
N ALA A 33 8.97 -18.62 -7.27
CA ALA A 33 7.84 -18.32 -8.15
C ALA A 33 6.48 -18.41 -7.44
N GLY A 34 6.39 -19.08 -6.29
CA GLY A 34 5.21 -19.13 -5.44
C GLY A 34 5.10 -17.95 -4.47
N PHE A 35 6.13 -17.11 -4.36
CA PHE A 35 6.13 -15.95 -3.48
C PHE A 35 5.13 -14.90 -3.97
N ALA A 36 4.16 -14.54 -3.12
CA ALA A 36 3.10 -13.62 -3.48
C ALA A 36 2.89 -12.55 -2.42
N ILE A 37 2.97 -11.28 -2.83
CA ILE A 37 2.62 -10.13 -1.98
C ILE A 37 1.13 -9.87 -2.07
N ARG A 38 0.47 -9.84 -0.92
CA ARG A 38 -0.95 -9.50 -0.76
C ARG A 38 -1.06 -8.28 0.14
N VAL A 39 -1.57 -7.18 -0.39
CA VAL A 39 -1.84 -5.97 0.38
C VAL A 39 -3.20 -6.11 1.04
N GLY A 40 -3.31 -5.71 2.30
CA GLY A 40 -4.58 -5.70 3.04
C GLY A 40 -5.58 -4.69 2.47
N PRO A 41 -6.82 -4.67 2.98
CA PRO A 41 -7.83 -3.75 2.51
C PRO A 41 -7.45 -2.30 2.83
N LEU A 42 -7.73 -1.39 1.89
CA LEU A 42 -7.72 0.03 2.14
C LEU A 42 -8.90 0.41 3.04
N ARG A 43 -8.63 1.22 4.06
CA ARG A 43 -9.62 1.77 4.97
C ARG A 43 -9.68 3.27 4.79
N ALA A 44 -10.79 3.75 4.23
CA ALA A 44 -11.12 5.17 4.24
C ALA A 44 -11.46 5.61 5.67
N HIS A 45 -11.15 6.86 6.00
CA HIS A 45 -11.47 7.46 7.29
C HIS A 45 -11.64 8.98 7.15
N GLU A 46 -12.23 9.62 8.16
CA GLU A 46 -12.24 11.09 8.24
C GLU A 46 -10.81 11.63 8.22
N ARG A 47 -10.61 12.83 7.65
CA ARG A 47 -9.27 13.41 7.54
C ARG A 47 -8.61 13.51 8.90
N ASP A 48 -7.42 12.92 9.01
CA ASP A 48 -6.60 13.04 10.21
C ASP A 48 -5.98 14.45 10.33
N HIS A 49 -5.24 14.69 11.42
CA HIS A 49 -4.55 15.95 11.67
C HIS A 49 -3.51 16.33 10.58
N GLN A 50 -3.13 15.39 9.71
CA GLN A 50 -2.23 15.60 8.57
C GLN A 50 -3.01 15.73 7.24
N GLY A 51 -4.34 15.80 7.30
CA GLY A 51 -5.22 15.91 6.13
C GLY A 51 -5.27 14.65 5.27
N ARG A 52 -4.95 13.46 5.81
CA ARG A 52 -4.98 12.17 5.08
C ARG A 52 -6.31 11.46 5.37
N ASN A 53 -6.93 10.83 4.37
CA ASN A 53 -8.28 10.23 4.50
C ASN A 53 -8.33 8.71 4.26
N TRP A 54 -7.18 8.02 4.24
CA TRP A 54 -7.14 6.57 4.04
C TRP A 54 -5.88 5.91 4.62
N ASN A 55 -5.97 4.61 4.90
CA ASN A 55 -4.85 3.78 5.33
C ASN A 55 -4.86 2.38 4.73
N ILE A 56 -3.70 1.70 4.73
CA ILE A 56 -3.61 0.24 4.63
C ILE A 56 -2.81 -0.27 5.82
N GLU A 57 -3.37 -1.18 6.61
CA GLU A 57 -2.79 -1.62 7.88
C GLU A 57 -1.94 -2.89 7.78
N SER A 58 -1.95 -3.60 6.67
CA SER A 58 -1.22 -4.86 6.59
C SER A 58 -0.82 -5.22 5.16
N PHE A 59 0.19 -6.08 5.07
CA PHE A 59 0.49 -6.87 3.89
C PHE A 59 0.92 -8.27 4.35
N ALA A 60 0.84 -9.24 3.45
CA ALA A 60 1.26 -10.63 3.66
C ALA A 60 2.07 -11.12 2.46
N THR A 61 3.01 -12.04 2.68
CA THR A 61 3.89 -12.59 1.63
C THR A 61 3.67 -14.09 1.39
N GLY A 62 2.64 -14.67 2.02
CA GLY A 62 2.46 -16.12 2.11
C GLY A 62 3.26 -16.79 3.25
N PHE A 63 4.21 -16.09 3.85
CA PHE A 63 4.94 -16.51 5.04
C PHE A 63 4.41 -15.80 6.29
N VAL A 64 4.16 -16.55 7.37
CA VAL A 64 3.43 -16.08 8.56
C VAL A 64 4.14 -14.93 9.29
N HIS A 65 5.46 -14.79 9.13
CA HIS A 65 6.26 -13.77 9.83
C HIS A 65 7.40 -13.22 8.96
N TRP A 66 7.10 -12.25 8.09
CA TRP A 66 8.12 -11.47 7.37
C TRP A 66 8.18 -10.02 7.89
N PRO A 67 8.73 -9.78 9.11
CA PRO A 67 8.76 -8.44 9.70
C PRO A 67 9.73 -7.48 8.98
N GLN A 68 10.68 -8.03 8.21
CA GLN A 68 11.83 -7.30 7.67
C GLN A 68 11.47 -6.17 6.69
N CYS A 69 10.26 -6.18 6.13
CA CYS A 69 9.82 -5.16 5.16
C CYS A 69 8.67 -4.28 5.67
N TYR A 70 8.35 -4.36 6.97
CA TYR A 70 7.21 -3.63 7.52
C TYR A 70 7.45 -2.12 7.52
N ASP A 71 8.68 -1.68 7.81
CA ASP A 71 9.03 -0.26 7.82
C ASP A 71 8.97 0.32 6.40
N GLU A 72 9.47 -0.39 5.39
CA GLU A 72 9.35 -0.02 3.98
C GLU A 72 7.88 0.05 3.55
N PHE A 73 7.07 -0.92 3.98
CA PHE A 73 5.64 -0.87 3.75
C PHE A 73 5.00 0.39 4.34
N ARG A 74 5.33 0.75 5.59
CA ARG A 74 4.81 1.98 6.22
C ARG A 74 5.24 3.22 5.47
N LEU A 75 6.53 3.32 5.11
CA LEU A 75 7.06 4.44 4.33
C LEU A 75 6.35 4.60 2.99
N ILE A 76 6.06 3.49 2.29
CA ILE A 76 5.32 3.49 1.02
C ILE A 76 3.90 4.02 1.25
N VAL A 77 3.18 3.51 2.25
CA VAL A 77 1.81 3.93 2.55
C VAL A 77 1.76 5.39 2.98
N ASP A 78 2.63 5.82 3.90
CA ASP A 78 2.63 7.19 4.40
C ASP A 78 2.98 8.21 3.32
N ARG A 79 3.93 7.88 2.43
CA ARG A 79 4.23 8.73 1.27
C ARG A 79 3.02 8.87 0.36
N LEU A 80 2.35 7.76 0.03
CA LEU A 80 1.16 7.79 -0.80
C LEU A 80 0.00 8.56 -0.15
N ARG A 81 -0.19 8.43 1.16
CA ARG A 81 -1.19 9.22 1.90
C ARG A 81 -0.86 10.72 1.90
N GLY A 82 0.42 11.08 1.78
CA GLY A 82 0.87 12.47 1.65
C GLY A 82 0.54 13.09 0.29
N ASP A 83 0.52 12.28 -0.76
CA ASP A 83 0.37 12.75 -2.14
C ASP A 83 -1.05 12.58 -2.68
N TYR A 84 -1.81 11.60 -2.18
CA TYR A 84 -3.10 11.18 -2.74
C TYR A 84 -4.19 11.08 -1.68
N ASP A 85 -5.41 11.38 -2.10
CA ASP A 85 -6.64 11.10 -1.34
C ASP A 85 -7.37 9.90 -1.95
N VAL A 86 -8.11 9.18 -1.11
CA VAL A 86 -9.10 8.22 -1.61
C VAL A 86 -10.39 8.95 -1.95
N SER A 87 -10.97 8.66 -3.11
CA SER A 87 -12.34 9.05 -3.47
C SER A 87 -13.17 7.83 -3.84
N ASP A 88 -14.43 7.86 -3.46
CA ASP A 88 -15.40 6.78 -3.68
C ASP A 88 -15.94 6.75 -5.12
N THR A 89 -15.13 7.19 -6.10
CA THR A 89 -15.50 7.21 -7.51
C THR A 89 -15.46 5.80 -8.11
N ALA A 90 -16.31 4.92 -7.61
CA ALA A 90 -16.99 3.95 -8.44
C ALA A 90 -18.01 4.74 -9.27
N THR A 91 -17.61 5.16 -10.47
CA THR A 91 -18.57 5.75 -11.42
C THR A 91 -19.65 4.69 -11.70
N ALA A 92 -20.89 5.04 -11.37
CA ALA A 92 -22.11 4.29 -11.63
C ALA A 92 -22.30 3.93 -13.11
#